data_AF-A0A016WTI1-F1
#
_entry.id   AF-A0A016WTI1-F1
#
_cell.length_a   1.000
_cell.length_b   1.000
_cell.length_c   1.000
_cell.angle_alpha   90.00
_cell.angle_beta   90.00
_cell.angle_gamma   90.00
#
_symmetry.space_group_name_H-M   'P 1'
#
loop_
_entity.id
_entity.type
_entity.pdbx_description
1 polymer ?
#
loop_
_entity_poly.entity_id
_entity_poly.type
_entity_poly.pdbx_seq_one_letter_code
_entity_poly.pdbx_strand_id
1 'polypeptide(L)'
;MRLLLAYAYISLSYTMRFCEILQEKHLNTFGNCTHLVLNPFQETMNDPRLYDAIKKVERMYVFHLNNTNLTRISEAPKVTLPKDAEIFIVNNRRLKTLPNFEIENGKRLRLFIQDNPRLNTTQLLQECKRKRCPPRIVNSIQMPFCKL
;
A
#
# COMPACT_ATOMS: atom_id res chain seq x y z
N MET A 1 16.69 -36.03 39.06
CA MET A 1 16.60 -35.89 37.59
C MET A 1 15.48 -34.88 37.27
N ARG A 2 15.81 -33.58 37.15
CA ARG A 2 14.83 -32.53 36.82
C ARG A 2 15.14 -32.02 35.42
N LEU A 3 14.24 -32.30 34.47
CA LEU A 3 14.27 -31.74 33.12
C LEU A 3 13.92 -30.25 33.20
N LEU A 4 14.88 -29.39 32.87
CA LEU A 4 14.66 -27.98 32.59
C LEU A 4 14.31 -27.83 31.11
N LEU A 5 13.03 -27.58 30.81
CA LEU A 5 12.59 -27.15 29.49
C LEU A 5 12.98 -25.68 29.30
N ALA A 6 14.03 -25.42 28.53
CA ALA A 6 14.38 -24.10 28.07
C ALA A 6 13.36 -23.65 27.00
N TYR A 7 12.45 -22.76 27.36
CA TYR A 7 11.64 -22.03 26.39
C TYR A 7 12.54 -21.03 25.67
N ALA A 8 13.01 -21.40 24.48
CA ALA A 8 13.62 -20.47 23.55
C ALA A 8 12.55 -19.48 23.07
N TYR A 9 12.49 -18.31 23.71
CA TYR A 9 11.82 -17.14 23.13
C TYR A 9 12.61 -16.73 21.89
N ILE A 10 12.19 -17.23 20.72
CA ILE A 10 12.62 -16.67 19.45
C ILE A 10 11.96 -15.30 19.35
N SER A 11 12.65 -14.28 19.84
CA SER A 11 12.37 -12.89 19.51
C SER A 11 12.65 -12.74 18.02
N LEU A 12 11.61 -12.92 17.19
CA LEU A 12 11.62 -12.46 15.80
C LEU A 12 11.75 -10.94 15.86
N SER A 13 12.99 -10.47 15.86
CA SER A 13 13.36 -9.09 15.57
C SER A 13 12.86 -8.76 14.17
N TYR A 14 11.60 -8.36 14.07
CA TYR A 14 11.02 -7.83 12.85
C TYR A 14 11.68 -6.47 12.65
N THR A 15 12.82 -6.46 11.96
CA THR A 15 13.52 -5.22 11.64
C THR A 15 12.60 -4.39 10.74
N MET A 16 11.98 -3.37 11.32
CA MET A 16 11.20 -2.39 10.58
C MET A 16 12.15 -1.68 9.62
N ARG A 17 11.92 -1.84 8.31
CA ARG A 17 12.71 -1.20 7.26
C ARG A 17 11.84 -0.15 6.60
N PHE A 18 12.06 1.09 7.02
CA PHE A 18 11.38 2.26 6.48
C PHE A 18 12.08 2.71 5.21
N CYS A 19 11.30 2.90 4.16
CA CYS A 19 11.80 3.33 2.86
C CYS A 19 11.06 4.58 2.41
N GLU A 20 11.85 5.54 1.96
CA GLU A 20 11.37 6.80 1.47
C GLU A 20 11.85 6.98 0.02
N ILE A 21 10.94 6.73 -0.92
CA ILE A 21 11.19 6.84 -2.36
C ILE A 21 10.69 8.22 -2.80
N LEU A 22 11.62 9.16 -2.85
CA LEU A 22 11.37 10.54 -3.30
C LEU A 22 11.90 10.78 -4.71
N GLN A 23 12.83 9.97 -5.19
CA GLN A 23 13.51 10.16 -6.46
C GLN A 23 13.90 8.80 -7.03
N GLU A 24 14.10 8.73 -8.35
CA GLU A 24 14.46 7.48 -9.05
C GLU A 24 15.69 6.80 -8.44
N LYS A 25 16.71 7.57 -8.05
CA LYS A 25 17.95 7.06 -7.46
C LYS A 25 17.74 6.21 -6.20
N HIS A 26 16.64 6.44 -5.46
CA HIS A 26 16.34 5.67 -4.26
C HIS A 26 15.86 4.24 -4.58
N LEU A 27 15.41 3.97 -5.82
CA LEU A 27 14.95 2.64 -6.23
C LEU A 27 16.04 1.57 -6.15
N ASN A 28 17.31 1.96 -6.28
CA ASN A 28 18.45 1.05 -6.20
C ASN A 28 18.81 0.62 -4.78
N THR A 29 18.31 1.32 -3.77
CA THR A 29 18.76 1.14 -2.38
C THR A 29 17.89 0.15 -1.60
N PHE A 30 16.80 -0.33 -2.20
CA PHE A 30 15.70 -0.94 -1.47
C PHE A 30 15.42 -2.38 -1.92
N GLY A 31 15.95 -3.35 -1.16
CA GLY A 31 15.70 -4.77 -1.39
C GLY A 31 14.55 -5.39 -0.58
N ASN A 32 14.15 -4.80 0.55
CA ASN A 32 13.15 -5.36 1.48
C ASN A 32 12.49 -4.27 2.34
N CYS A 33 11.69 -3.38 1.74
CA CYS A 33 10.93 -2.37 2.48
C CYS A 33 9.70 -2.97 3.15
N THR A 34 9.51 -2.71 4.44
CA THR A 34 8.27 -3.08 5.15
C THR A 34 7.35 -1.89 5.35
N HIS A 35 7.91 -0.67 5.42
CA HIS A 35 7.19 0.59 5.61
C HIS A 35 7.53 1.56 4.47
N LEU A 36 6.53 2.22 3.89
CA LEU A 36 6.73 3.04 2.68
C LEU A 36 6.19 4.47 2.81
N VAL A 37 7.03 5.40 2.32
CA VAL A 37 6.69 6.73 1.83
C VAL A 37 7.09 6.82 0.35
N LEU A 38 6.13 7.01 -0.55
CA LEU A 38 6.32 7.15 -1.99
C LEU A 38 5.70 8.47 -2.47
N ASN A 39 6.51 9.32 -3.08
CA ASN A 39 6.08 10.58 -3.69
C ASN A 39 6.06 10.51 -5.22
N PRO A 40 5.17 11.27 -5.89
CA PRO A 40 4.81 11.05 -7.29
C PRO A 40 5.75 11.79 -8.27
N PHE A 41 7.05 11.48 -8.25
CA PHE A 41 7.97 11.97 -9.28
C PHE A 41 7.81 11.14 -10.56
N GLN A 42 7.61 11.82 -11.70
CA GLN A 42 7.22 11.16 -12.96
C GLN A 42 8.25 10.13 -13.45
N GLU A 43 9.54 10.39 -13.23
CA GLU A 43 10.65 9.48 -13.54
C GLU A 43 10.51 8.18 -12.73
N THR A 44 10.22 8.29 -11.44
CA THR A 44 10.02 7.14 -10.54
C THR A 44 8.79 6.31 -10.94
N MET A 45 7.69 6.94 -11.38
CA MET A 45 6.45 6.24 -11.73
C MET A 45 6.56 5.33 -12.95
N ASN A 46 7.46 5.66 -13.89
CA ASN A 46 7.67 4.91 -15.12
C ASN A 46 8.85 3.94 -15.05
N ASP A 47 9.59 3.97 -13.94
CA ASP A 47 10.75 3.12 -13.76
C ASP A 47 10.35 1.64 -13.65
N PRO A 48 10.96 0.73 -14.42
CA PRO A 48 10.65 -0.70 -14.35
C PRO A 48 10.95 -1.32 -12.97
N ARG A 49 11.87 -0.75 -12.19
CA ARG A 49 12.26 -1.21 -10.85
C ARG A 49 11.26 -0.81 -9.77
N LEU A 50 10.35 0.14 -10.04
CA LEU A 50 9.39 0.63 -9.05
C LEU A 50 8.61 -0.52 -8.42
N TYR A 51 8.11 -1.45 -9.25
CA TYR A 51 7.34 -2.58 -8.77
C TYR A 51 8.12 -3.41 -7.75
N ASP A 52 9.37 -3.76 -8.09
CA ASP A 52 10.22 -4.57 -7.22
C ASP A 52 10.54 -3.87 -5.89
N ALA A 53 10.66 -2.54 -5.90
CA ALA A 53 10.88 -1.75 -4.69
C ALA A 53 9.67 -1.75 -3.73
N ILE A 54 8.44 -1.82 -4.24
CA ILE A 54 7.22 -1.66 -3.42
C ILE A 54 6.44 -2.96 -3.18
N LYS A 55 6.66 -4.01 -3.97
CA LYS A 55 5.76 -5.19 -4.00
C LYS A 55 5.64 -5.94 -2.66
N LYS A 56 6.66 -5.85 -1.79
CA LYS A 56 6.68 -6.52 -0.48
C LYS A 56 6.28 -5.63 0.70
N VAL A 57 5.91 -4.37 0.45
CA VAL A 57 5.55 -3.44 1.51
C VAL A 57 4.27 -3.91 2.20
N GLU A 58 4.33 -3.99 3.53
CA GLU A 58 3.21 -4.43 4.37
C GLU A 58 2.51 -3.26 5.06
N ARG A 59 3.13 -2.07 5.04
CA ARG A 59 2.61 -0.87 5.71
C ARG A 59 2.91 0.40 4.90
N MET A 60 1.88 1.19 4.60
CA MET A 60 2.00 2.39 3.77
C MET A 60 1.58 3.63 4.55
N TYR A 61 2.46 4.62 4.64
CA TYR A 61 2.17 5.90 5.31
C TYR A 61 1.78 6.96 4.29
N VAL A 62 2.59 7.12 3.25
CA VAL A 62 2.31 8.00 2.11
C VAL A 62 2.53 7.19 0.85
N PHE A 63 1.52 7.09 0.00
CA PHE A 63 1.59 6.32 -1.23
C PHE A 63 0.91 7.08 -2.35
N HIS A 64 1.68 7.85 -3.09
CA HIS A 64 1.21 8.62 -4.23
C HIS A 64 1.66 7.94 -5.52
N LEU A 65 0.71 7.33 -6.22
CA LEU A 65 0.91 6.62 -7.47
C LEU A 65 0.09 7.29 -8.57
N ASN A 66 0.80 7.91 -9.52
CA ASN A 66 0.17 8.67 -10.59
C ASN A 66 0.78 8.30 -11.95
N ASN A 67 -0.06 8.13 -12.97
CA ASN A 67 0.36 7.89 -14.35
C ASN A 67 1.38 6.76 -14.52
N THR A 68 1.29 5.68 -13.74
CA THR A 68 2.20 4.54 -13.87
C THR A 68 1.70 3.50 -14.87
N ASN A 69 2.64 2.70 -15.38
CA ASN A 69 2.39 1.51 -16.20
C ASN A 69 2.18 0.22 -15.40
N LEU A 70 2.21 0.28 -14.06
CA LEU A 70 1.98 -0.89 -13.20
C LEU A 70 0.59 -1.49 -13.42
N THR A 71 0.51 -2.82 -13.32
CA THR A 71 -0.75 -3.58 -13.36
C THR A 71 -1.24 -3.98 -11.97
N ARG A 72 -0.34 -4.02 -10.98
CA ARG A 72 -0.56 -4.30 -9.56
C ARG A 72 0.51 -3.58 -8.73
N ILE A 73 0.25 -3.36 -7.44
CA ILE A 73 1.16 -2.60 -6.55
C ILE A 73 1.75 -3.43 -5.39
N SER A 74 1.29 -4.65 -5.15
CA SER A 74 1.75 -5.47 -4.03
C SER A 74 1.59 -6.98 -4.28
N GLU A 75 2.46 -7.76 -3.65
CA GLU A 75 2.41 -9.21 -3.44
C GLU A 75 2.15 -9.56 -1.97
N ALA A 76 2.18 -8.57 -1.07
CA ALA A 76 1.86 -8.79 0.32
C ALA A 76 0.40 -9.26 0.44
N PRO A 77 0.12 -10.27 1.28
CA PRO A 77 -1.25 -10.78 1.46
C PRO A 77 -2.19 -9.71 2.02
N LYS A 78 -1.63 -8.75 2.78
CA LYS A 78 -2.33 -7.63 3.41
C LYS A 78 -1.40 -6.43 3.50
N VAL A 79 -1.94 -5.22 3.31
CA VAL A 79 -1.23 -3.96 3.50
C VAL A 79 -1.95 -3.11 4.53
N THR A 80 -1.25 -2.71 5.57
CA THR A 80 -1.82 -1.95 6.68
C THR A 80 -1.72 -0.46 6.42
N LEU A 81 -2.84 0.24 6.64
CA LEU A 81 -2.95 1.69 6.61
C LEU A 81 -2.99 2.23 8.05
N PRO A 82 -1.87 2.78 8.56
CA PRO A 82 -1.77 3.35 9.89
C PRO A 82 -2.52 4.68 10.02
N LYS A 83 -2.34 5.35 11.16
CA LYS A 83 -3.01 6.63 11.43
C LYS A 83 -2.40 7.69 10.55
N ASP A 84 -3.25 8.57 10.02
CA ASP A 84 -2.86 9.67 9.14
C ASP A 84 -2.23 9.19 7.82
N ALA A 85 -2.47 7.93 7.44
CA ALA A 85 -2.02 7.41 6.16
C ALA A 85 -2.69 8.14 4.99
N GLU A 86 -1.91 8.36 3.94
CA GLU A 86 -2.26 9.14 2.76
C GLU A 86 -2.03 8.31 1.50
N ILE A 87 -3.11 7.92 0.83
CA ILE A 87 -3.10 7.06 -0.36
C ILE A 87 -3.75 7.80 -1.52
N PHE A 88 -2.95 8.13 -2.53
CA PHE A 88 -3.39 8.79 -3.76
C PHE A 88 -3.04 7.91 -4.94
N ILE A 89 -4.05 7.40 -5.65
CA ILE A 89 -3.88 6.50 -6.79
C ILE A 89 -4.70 7.07 -7.95
N VAL A 90 -4.03 7.74 -8.90
CA VAL A 90 -4.71 8.54 -9.92
C VAL A 90 -4.18 8.22 -11.31
N ASN A 91 -5.06 8.18 -12.33
CA ASN A 91 -4.70 8.08 -13.75
C ASN A 91 -3.86 6.84 -14.15
N ASN A 92 -3.96 5.71 -13.43
CA ASN A 92 -3.19 4.51 -13.73
C ASN A 92 -3.96 3.59 -14.68
N ARG A 93 -3.82 3.81 -15.99
CA ARG A 93 -4.59 3.13 -17.05
C ARG A 93 -4.49 1.60 -17.05
N ARG A 94 -3.37 1.07 -16.56
CA ARG A 94 -3.08 -0.38 -16.57
C ARG A 94 -3.33 -1.06 -15.23
N LEU A 95 -3.54 -0.30 -14.16
CA LEU A 95 -3.66 -0.83 -12.81
C LEU A 95 -4.99 -1.56 -12.65
N LYS A 96 -4.93 -2.83 -12.24
CA LYS A 96 -6.10 -3.72 -12.15
C LYS A 96 -6.55 -3.99 -10.73
N THR A 97 -5.60 -4.15 -9.81
CA THR A 97 -5.87 -4.62 -8.44
C THR A 97 -5.13 -3.80 -7.41
N LEU A 98 -5.84 -3.47 -6.32
CA LEU A 98 -5.25 -3.02 -5.06
C LEU A 98 -4.89 -4.23 -4.19
N PRO A 99 -3.94 -4.10 -3.24
CA PRO A 99 -3.77 -5.08 -2.18
C PRO A 99 -5.01 -5.12 -1.29
N ASN A 100 -5.09 -6.17 -0.48
CA ASN A 100 -6.05 -6.18 0.62
C ASN A 100 -5.61 -5.16 1.68
N PHE A 101 -6.25 -4.00 1.68
CA PHE A 101 -5.97 -2.97 2.67
C PHE A 101 -6.63 -3.30 4.00
N GLU A 102 -5.90 -3.13 5.08
CA GLU A 102 -6.41 -3.12 6.44
C GLU A 102 -6.25 -1.73 7.04
N ILE A 103 -7.38 -1.11 7.39
CA ILE A 103 -7.39 0.19 8.04
C ILE A 103 -7.30 -0.04 9.54
N GLU A 104 -6.29 0.52 10.19
CA GLU A 104 -6.19 0.46 11.65
C GLU A 104 -7.31 1.30 12.33
N ASN A 105 -7.86 0.82 13.45
CA ASN A 105 -9.03 1.42 14.10
C ASN A 105 -8.79 2.86 14.59
N GLY A 106 -9.82 3.71 14.49
CA GLY A 106 -9.89 5.04 15.14
C GLY A 106 -9.10 6.16 14.45
N LYS A 107 -8.84 6.04 13.15
CA LYS A 107 -7.78 6.80 12.48
C LYS A 107 -8.30 7.69 11.36
N ARG A 108 -7.71 8.88 11.28
CA ARG A 108 -7.85 9.79 10.14
C ARG A 108 -7.08 9.18 8.97
N LEU A 109 -7.73 9.12 7.82
CA LEU A 109 -7.15 8.65 6.57
C LEU A 109 -7.41 9.69 5.49
N ARG A 110 -6.52 9.74 4.51
CA ARG A 110 -6.70 10.48 3.26
C ARG A 110 -6.60 9.49 2.13
N LEU A 111 -7.75 9.15 1.55
CA LEU A 111 -7.81 8.26 0.38
C LEU A 111 -8.32 9.08 -0.80
N PHE A 112 -7.64 8.99 -1.93
CA PHE A 112 -8.09 9.59 -3.18
C PHE A 112 -7.72 8.65 -4.33
N ILE A 113 -8.70 7.91 -4.85
CA ILE A 113 -8.51 6.95 -5.92
C ILE A 113 -9.46 7.30 -7.06
N GLN A 114 -8.94 7.82 -8.16
CA GLN A 114 -9.74 8.34 -9.28
C GLN A 114 -9.06 8.03 -10.62
N ASP A 115 -9.84 7.97 -11.69
CA ASP A 115 -9.34 7.84 -13.06
C ASP A 115 -8.46 6.60 -13.34
N ASN A 116 -8.71 5.49 -12.63
CA ASN A 116 -8.06 4.20 -12.89
C ASN A 116 -9.07 3.26 -13.57
N PRO A 117 -9.18 3.26 -14.91
CA PRO A 117 -10.31 2.68 -15.64
C PRO A 117 -10.45 1.15 -15.53
N ARG A 118 -9.44 0.46 -15.02
CA ARG A 118 -9.40 -1.01 -14.88
C ARG A 118 -9.30 -1.47 -13.43
N LEU A 119 -9.29 -0.54 -12.49
CA LEU A 119 -8.99 -0.82 -11.09
C LEU A 119 -10.21 -1.33 -10.35
N ASN A 120 -10.08 -2.49 -9.73
CA ASN A 120 -11.07 -3.00 -8.79
C ASN A 120 -10.79 -2.47 -7.37
N THR A 121 -11.69 -1.61 -6.87
CA THR A 121 -11.64 -1.00 -5.53
C THR A 121 -12.55 -1.69 -4.51
N THR A 122 -13.20 -2.81 -4.86
CA THR A 122 -14.22 -3.47 -4.05
C THR A 122 -13.76 -3.76 -2.62
N GLN A 123 -12.56 -4.34 -2.45
CA GLN A 123 -12.05 -4.69 -1.13
C GLN A 123 -11.84 -3.44 -0.26
N LEU A 124 -11.29 -2.37 -0.82
CA LEU A 124 -11.05 -1.12 -0.09
C LEU A 124 -12.37 -0.46 0.35
N LEU A 125 -13.39 -0.47 -0.52
CA LEU A 125 -14.73 0.03 -0.20
C LEU A 125 -15.40 -0.81 0.91
N GLN A 126 -15.27 -2.13 0.86
CA GLN A 126 -15.75 -3.03 1.92
C GLN A 126 -15.04 -2.78 3.25
N GLU A 127 -13.72 -2.60 3.22
CA GLU A 127 -12.93 -2.26 4.40
C GLU A 127 -13.36 -0.90 4.98
N CYS A 128 -13.56 0.12 4.12
CA CYS A 128 -14.09 1.42 4.53
C CYS A 128 -15.47 1.31 5.18
N LYS A 129 -16.37 0.49 4.62
CA LYS A 129 -17.70 0.24 5.20
C LYS A 129 -17.60 -0.42 6.58
N ARG A 130 -16.78 -1.48 6.68
CA ARG A 130 -16.53 -2.21 7.94
C ARG A 130 -15.96 -1.29 9.02
N LYS A 131 -15.08 -0.37 8.64
CA LYS A 131 -14.38 0.58 9.52
C LYS A 131 -15.14 1.89 9.72
N ARG A 132 -16.32 2.03 9.11
CA ARG A 132 -17.19 3.22 9.18
C ARG A 132 -16.44 4.49 8.76
N CYS A 133 -15.72 4.44 7.64
CA CYS A 133 -15.06 5.62 7.09
C CYS A 133 -16.07 6.75 6.82
N PRO A 134 -15.69 8.02 7.01
CA PRO A 134 -16.56 9.14 6.71
C PRO A 134 -17.01 9.14 5.23
N PRO A 135 -18.24 9.58 4.91
CA PRO A 135 -18.74 9.61 3.53
C PRO A 135 -17.79 10.33 2.55
N ARG A 136 -17.16 11.43 2.97
CA ARG A 136 -16.16 12.14 2.15
C ARG A 136 -14.99 11.27 1.68
N ILE A 137 -14.57 10.29 2.49
CA ILE A 137 -13.48 9.36 2.17
C ILE A 137 -13.98 8.24 1.27
N VAL A 138 -15.22 7.79 1.46
CA VAL A 138 -15.83 6.78 0.58
C VAL A 138 -16.03 7.37 -0.82
N ASN A 139 -16.51 8.61 -0.90
CA ASN A 139 -16.80 9.30 -2.16
C ASN A 139 -15.53 9.68 -2.96
N SER A 140 -14.37 9.72 -2.32
CA SER A 140 -13.09 9.95 -3.00
C SER A 140 -12.47 8.67 -3.57
N ILE A 141 -13.09 7.51 -3.34
CA ILE A 141 -12.72 6.22 -3.93
C ILE A 141 -13.66 5.96 -5.11
N GLN A 142 -13.11 5.85 -6.32
CA GLN A 142 -13.88 5.49 -7.50
C GLN A 142 -14.59 4.14 -7.32
N MET A 143 -15.71 3.98 -8.01
CA MET A 143 -16.40 2.70 -8.11
C MET A 143 -15.49 1.63 -8.74
N PRO A 144 -15.62 0.36 -8.32
CA PRO A 144 -14.80 -0.71 -8.84
C PRO A 144 -15.08 -0.91 -10.32
N PHE A 145 -14.03 -1.21 -11.08
CA PHE A 145 -14.19 -1.68 -12.45
C PHE A 145 -14.99 -2.99 -12.48
N CYS A 146 -16.17 -2.95 -13.08
CA CYS A 146 -16.96 -4.11 -13.43
C CYS A 146 -16.72 -4.42 -14.92
N LYS A 147 -16.25 -5.64 -15.23
CA LYS A 147 -16.37 -6.12 -16.61
C LYS A 147 -17.87 -6.33 -16.87
N LEU A 148 -18.45 -5.44 -17.66
CA LEU A 148 -19.75 -5.67 -18.29
C LEU A 148 -19.64 -6.82 -19.30
#